data_AF-A0A4V6ET91-F1
#
_entry.id   AF-A0A4V6ET91-F1
#
_cell.length_a   1.000
_cell.length_b   1.000
_cell.length_c   1.000
_cell.angle_alpha   90.00
_cell.angle_beta   90.00
_cell.angle_gamma   90.00
#
_symmetry.space_group_name_H-M   'P 1'
#
loop_
_entity.id
_entity.type
_entity.pdbx_description
1 polymer ?
#
loop_
_entity_poly.entity_id
_entity_poly.type
_entity_poly.pdbx_seq_one_letter_code
_entity_poly.pdbx_strand_id
1 'polypeptide(L)'
;MKNFQVLLIAVLLAVVGIASAGLTPPADVAANKVTAYLWNQATEEGHFVNRLPAAFAQQQGAWENFLRTEGQPIVDRLFGIDARSDNDRIERAMYQGRGRFLRALSFEEVNALKYQQRVSEPRMKVSQELIKSFAEQQEKSAWGRSLSLGRGESSTGGF
;
A
#
# COMPACT_ATOMS: atom_id res chain seq x y z
N MET A 1 -27.11 39.23 -31.67
CA MET A 1 -27.67 39.22 -30.30
C MET A 1 -27.61 37.80 -29.75
N LYS A 2 -27.17 37.67 -28.50
CA LYS A 2 -27.25 36.50 -27.59
C LYS A 2 -26.19 35.38 -27.71
N ASN A 3 -25.17 35.60 -26.88
CA ASN A 3 -24.24 34.68 -26.21
C ASN A 3 -24.94 33.49 -25.51
N PHE A 4 -24.20 32.41 -25.27
CA PHE A 4 -24.13 31.56 -24.04
C PHE A 4 -23.30 30.31 -24.39
N GLN A 5 -21.96 30.28 -24.27
CA GLN A 5 -21.18 29.94 -23.06
C GLN A 5 -21.86 28.98 -22.07
N VAL A 6 -21.29 27.77 -21.93
CA VAL A 6 -20.78 27.12 -20.68
C VAL A 6 -21.08 25.62 -20.53
N LEU A 7 -19.96 24.86 -20.43
CA LEU A 7 -19.63 23.68 -19.60
C LEU A 7 -20.59 22.49 -19.45
N LEU A 8 -20.09 21.29 -19.77
CA LEU A 8 -19.55 20.32 -18.79
C LEU A 8 -19.19 19.01 -19.52
N ILE A 9 -17.90 18.78 -19.78
CA ILE A 9 -17.42 17.46 -20.17
C ILE A 9 -17.20 16.68 -18.87
N ALA A 10 -18.24 15.98 -18.41
CA ALA A 10 -18.12 14.95 -17.40
C ALA A 10 -17.41 13.74 -18.05
N VAL A 11 -16.08 13.68 -17.90
CA VAL A 11 -15.32 12.48 -18.29
C VAL A 11 -15.65 11.38 -17.29
N LEU A 12 -16.60 10.53 -17.68
CA LEU A 12 -16.83 9.19 -17.11
C LEU A 12 -15.56 8.35 -17.30
N LEU A 13 -14.70 8.31 -16.27
CA LEU A 13 -13.71 7.23 -16.15
C LEU A 13 -14.43 6.00 -15.60
N ALA A 14 -15.07 5.26 -16.51
CA ALA A 14 -15.51 3.89 -16.25
C ALA A 14 -14.27 3.01 -16.05
N VAL A 15 -13.94 2.71 -14.79
CA VAL A 15 -13.04 1.62 -14.45
C VAL A 15 -13.81 0.33 -14.73
N VAL A 16 -13.56 -0.27 -15.90
CA VAL A 16 -13.98 -1.65 -16.18
C VAL A 16 -13.14 -2.56 -15.29
N GLY A 17 -13.63 -2.80 -14.08
CA GLY A 17 -13.07 -3.80 -13.17
C GLY A 17 -13.65 -5.16 -13.52
N ILE A 18 -12.82 -6.04 -14.08
CA ILE A 18 -13.12 -7.47 -14.12
C ILE A 18 -13.16 -7.91 -12.66
N ALA A 19 -14.34 -8.25 -12.13
CA ALA A 19 -14.49 -8.77 -10.79
C ALA A 19 -13.91 -10.20 -10.74
N SER A 20 -12.61 -10.30 -10.54
CA SER A 20 -11.99 -11.51 -9.97
C SER A 20 -12.50 -11.65 -8.53
N ALA A 21 -12.64 -12.87 -8.02
CA ALA A 21 -13.07 -13.15 -6.65
C ALA A 21 -11.97 -12.79 -5.61
N GLY A 22 -11.38 -11.60 -5.73
CA GLY A 22 -10.35 -11.06 -4.86
C GLY A 22 -10.93 -10.46 -3.58
N LEU A 23 -10.12 -10.43 -2.52
CA LEU A 23 -10.48 -9.69 -1.31
C LEU A 23 -10.64 -8.21 -1.66
N THR A 24 -11.83 -7.66 -1.42
CA THR A 24 -12.10 -6.24 -1.65
C THR A 24 -11.10 -5.37 -0.88
N PRO A 25 -10.39 -4.45 -1.55
CA PRO A 25 -9.48 -3.54 -0.86
C PRO A 25 -10.23 -2.61 0.09
N PRO A 26 -9.62 -2.26 1.24
CA PRO A 26 -10.07 -1.15 2.08
C PRO A 26 -10.21 0.17 1.29
N ALA A 27 -11.07 1.07 1.75
CA ALA A 27 -11.41 2.29 1.00
C ALA A 27 -10.21 3.23 0.78
N ASP A 28 -9.37 3.39 1.79
CA ASP A 28 -8.10 4.14 1.76
C ASP A 28 -7.11 3.53 0.76
N VAL A 29 -7.00 2.20 0.73
CA VAL A 29 -6.18 1.46 -0.24
C VAL A 29 -6.72 1.64 -1.66
N ALA A 30 -8.04 1.55 -1.84
CA ALA A 30 -8.71 1.67 -3.13
C ALA A 30 -8.66 3.10 -3.70
N ALA A 31 -8.64 4.12 -2.84
CA ALA A 31 -8.63 5.52 -3.25
C ALA A 31 -7.33 5.95 -3.94
N ASN A 32 -6.21 5.25 -3.69
CA ASN A 32 -4.91 5.55 -4.27
C ASN A 32 -4.48 4.46 -5.26
N LYS A 33 -4.17 4.86 -6.50
CA LYS A 33 -3.83 3.94 -7.60
C LYS A 33 -2.62 3.05 -7.30
N VAL A 34 -1.63 3.55 -6.56
CA VAL A 34 -0.43 2.79 -6.20
C VAL A 34 -0.77 1.72 -5.17
N THR A 35 -1.50 2.07 -4.12
CA THR A 35 -1.91 1.12 -3.08
C THR A 35 -2.92 0.10 -3.61
N ALA A 36 -3.83 0.51 -4.49
CA ALA A 36 -4.73 -0.41 -5.19
C ALA A 36 -3.96 -1.40 -6.09
N TYR A 37 -2.95 -0.93 -6.82
CA TYR A 37 -2.07 -1.81 -7.61
C TYR A 37 -1.33 -2.81 -6.70
N LEU A 38 -0.69 -2.31 -5.64
CA LEU A 38 0.04 -3.17 -4.69
C LEU A 38 -0.90 -4.21 -4.05
N TRP A 39 -2.13 -3.81 -3.72
CA TRP A 39 -3.14 -4.72 -3.17
C TRP A 39 -3.46 -5.85 -4.14
N ASN A 40 -3.75 -5.54 -5.39
CA ASN A 40 -4.05 -6.56 -6.40
C ASN A 40 -2.87 -7.49 -6.63
N GLN A 41 -1.63 -6.97 -6.67
CA GLN A 41 -0.44 -7.82 -6.74
C GLN A 41 -0.36 -8.76 -5.53
N ALA A 42 -0.66 -8.25 -4.34
CA ALA A 42 -0.61 -9.05 -3.13
C ALA A 42 -1.71 -10.11 -3.06
N THR A 43 -2.94 -9.81 -3.47
CA THR A 43 -4.11 -10.68 -3.28
C THR A 43 -4.47 -11.54 -4.49
N GLU A 44 -4.37 -10.98 -5.69
CA GLU A 44 -4.78 -11.64 -6.94
C GLU A 44 -3.62 -12.32 -7.65
N GLU A 45 -2.40 -11.78 -7.54
CA GLU A 45 -1.22 -12.39 -8.14
C GLU A 45 -0.45 -13.25 -7.12
N GLY A 46 -0.49 -12.87 -5.83
CA GLY A 46 0.28 -13.55 -4.79
C GLY A 46 1.74 -13.07 -4.75
N HIS A 47 1.96 -11.79 -5.03
CA HIS A 47 3.27 -11.18 -5.17
C HIS A 47 3.41 -9.97 -4.24
N PHE A 48 4.50 -9.92 -3.47
CA PHE A 48 4.89 -8.72 -2.77
C PHE A 48 5.82 -7.86 -3.66
N VAL A 49 5.44 -6.61 -3.86
CA VAL A 49 6.15 -5.66 -4.73
C VAL A 49 6.82 -4.57 -3.89
N ASN A 50 8.15 -4.64 -3.75
CA ASN A 50 8.95 -3.60 -3.08
C ASN A 50 9.47 -2.55 -4.05
N ARG A 51 9.64 -2.89 -5.33
CA ARG A 51 9.98 -1.94 -6.40
C ARG A 51 8.80 -1.75 -7.34
N LEU A 52 8.28 -0.53 -7.38
CA LEU A 52 7.16 -0.16 -8.20
C LEU A 52 7.52 -0.18 -9.70
N PRO A 53 6.54 -0.49 -10.58
CA PRO A 53 6.72 -0.36 -12.03
C PRO A 53 6.90 1.12 -12.41
N ALA A 54 7.44 1.36 -13.61
CA ALA A 54 7.76 2.70 -14.10
C ALA A 54 6.56 3.68 -14.07
N ALA A 55 5.33 3.17 -14.27
CA ALA A 55 4.10 3.96 -14.18
C ALA A 55 3.87 4.62 -12.80
N PHE A 56 4.50 4.10 -11.75
CA PHE A 56 4.42 4.61 -10.36
C PHE A 56 5.79 5.02 -9.80
N ALA A 57 6.75 5.33 -10.67
CA ALA A 57 8.12 5.66 -10.26
C ALA A 57 8.17 6.87 -9.33
N GLN A 58 7.25 7.83 -9.47
CA GLN A 58 7.19 9.02 -8.61
C GLN A 58 6.91 8.67 -7.14
N GLN A 59 6.26 7.54 -6.87
CA GLN A 59 5.92 7.09 -5.52
C GLN A 59 6.96 6.10 -4.95
N GLN A 60 7.96 5.71 -5.74
CA GLN A 60 8.98 4.74 -5.32
C GLN A 60 9.72 5.20 -4.07
N GLY A 61 10.13 6.47 -4.01
CA GLY A 61 10.87 6.99 -2.85
C GLY A 61 10.06 6.95 -1.55
N ALA A 62 8.77 7.29 -1.63
CA ALA A 62 7.87 7.24 -0.47
C ALA A 62 7.61 5.78 -0.02
N TRP A 63 7.40 4.88 -0.98
CA TRP A 63 7.20 3.46 -0.70
C TRP A 63 8.42 2.82 -0.08
N GLU A 64 9.60 3.05 -0.67
CA GLU A 64 10.87 2.54 -0.13
C GLU A 64 11.15 3.06 1.27
N ASN A 65 10.96 4.37 1.50
CA ASN A 65 11.15 4.95 2.82
C ASN A 65 10.24 4.28 3.85
N PHE A 66 8.94 4.14 3.54
CA PHE A 66 8.00 3.43 4.41
C PHE A 66 8.44 1.99 4.70
N LEU A 67 8.81 1.21 3.67
CA LEU A 67 9.24 -0.18 3.86
C LEU A 67 10.45 -0.29 4.80
N ARG A 68 11.40 0.64 4.69
CA ARG A 68 12.61 0.66 5.52
C ARG A 68 12.35 1.13 6.95
N THR A 69 11.43 2.07 7.17
CA THR A 69 11.22 2.67 8.50
C THR A 69 10.11 2.00 9.30
N GLU A 70 8.99 1.68 8.64
CA GLU A 70 7.78 1.15 9.29
C GLU A 70 7.54 -0.34 9.00
N GLY A 71 8.17 -0.89 7.95
CA GLY A 71 7.87 -2.23 7.49
C GLY A 71 8.31 -3.34 8.45
N GLN A 72 9.50 -3.24 9.03
CA GLN A 72 10.05 -4.30 9.88
C GLN A 72 9.19 -4.55 11.14
N PRO A 73 8.75 -3.53 11.91
CA PRO A 73 7.84 -3.74 13.04
C PRO A 73 6.54 -4.48 12.68
N ILE A 74 6.01 -4.27 11.47
CA ILE A 74 4.79 -4.95 10.98
C ILE A 74 5.07 -6.44 10.72
N VAL A 75 6.16 -6.73 10.02
CA VAL A 75 6.60 -8.10 9.73
C VAL A 75 6.85 -8.87 11.03
N ASP A 76 7.58 -8.26 11.98
CA ASP A 76 7.93 -8.88 13.25
C ASP A 76 6.70 -9.22 14.09
N ARG A 77 5.72 -8.32 14.13
CA ARG A 77 4.47 -8.53 14.84
C ARG A 77 3.69 -9.70 14.26
N LEU A 78 3.50 -9.74 12.94
CA LEU A 78 2.64 -10.73 12.29
C LEU A 78 3.27 -12.13 12.31
N PHE A 79 4.57 -12.24 12.01
CA PHE A 79 5.24 -13.54 12.12
C PHE A 79 5.46 -13.96 13.58
N GLY A 80 5.63 -13.02 14.52
CA GLY A 80 5.82 -13.33 15.95
C GLY A 80 4.55 -13.82 16.65
N ILE A 81 3.36 -13.36 16.23
CA ILE A 81 2.07 -13.88 16.74
C ILE A 81 1.85 -15.30 16.26
N ASP A 82 2.09 -15.56 14.98
CA ASP A 82 1.74 -16.84 14.35
C ASP A 82 2.86 -17.91 14.50
N ALA A 83 4.06 -17.54 14.95
CA ALA A 83 5.18 -18.48 15.19
C ALA A 83 5.09 -19.23 16.53
N ARG A 84 4.18 -18.89 17.45
CA ARG A 84 4.00 -19.56 18.76
C ARG A 84 3.26 -20.91 18.64
N SER A 85 3.66 -21.73 17.67
CA SER A 85 3.07 -23.04 17.41
C SER A 85 3.94 -24.11 18.05
N ASP A 86 3.33 -25.11 18.72
CA ASP A 86 4.01 -26.30 19.26
C ASP A 86 4.59 -27.23 18.16
N ASN A 87 4.63 -26.78 16.91
CA ASN A 87 5.06 -27.52 15.75
C ASN A 87 6.29 -26.87 15.11
N ASP A 88 7.47 -27.46 15.36
CA ASP A 88 8.77 -27.03 14.84
C ASP A 88 8.82 -26.82 13.31
N ARG A 89 7.95 -27.50 12.54
CA ARG A 89 7.91 -27.31 11.08
C ARG A 89 7.21 -26.00 10.73
N ILE A 90 6.12 -25.68 11.41
CA ILE A 90 5.39 -24.42 11.23
C ILE A 90 6.28 -23.27 11.68
N GLU A 91 6.90 -23.38 12.85
CA GLU A 91 7.80 -22.35 13.37
C GLU A 91 8.94 -22.04 12.39
N ARG A 92 9.64 -23.06 11.87
CA ARG A 92 10.70 -22.88 10.87
C ARG A 92 10.21 -22.22 9.58
N ALA A 93 9.03 -22.61 9.08
CA ALA A 93 8.45 -21.98 7.90
C ALA A 93 8.15 -20.50 8.13
N MET A 94 7.69 -20.15 9.34
CA MET A 94 7.42 -18.77 9.74
C MET A 94 8.70 -17.95 9.87
N TYR A 95 9.77 -18.51 10.46
CA TYR A 95 11.08 -17.85 10.48
C TYR A 95 11.64 -17.61 9.08
N GLN A 96 11.52 -18.57 8.18
CA GLN A 96 11.96 -18.41 6.79
C GLN A 96 11.14 -17.34 6.06
N GLY A 97 9.81 -17.34 6.25
CA GLY A 97 8.91 -16.32 5.71
C GLY A 97 9.26 -14.92 6.20
N ARG A 98 9.49 -14.78 7.51
CA ARG A 98 9.97 -13.53 8.12
C ARG A 98 11.26 -13.05 7.49
N GLY A 99 12.27 -13.92 7.41
CA GLY A 99 13.57 -13.56 6.84
C GLY A 99 13.48 -13.07 5.39
N ARG A 100 12.64 -13.71 4.56
CA ARG A 100 12.38 -13.27 3.19
C ARG A 100 11.76 -11.88 3.12
N PHE A 101 10.80 -11.58 3.99
CA PHE A 101 10.20 -10.25 4.04
C PHE A 101 11.25 -9.20 4.44
N LEU A 102 12.05 -9.44 5.47
CA LEU A 102 13.07 -8.47 5.89
C LEU A 102 14.09 -8.17 4.77
N ARG A 103 14.48 -9.18 3.99
CA ARG A 103 15.32 -9.00 2.79
C ARG A 103 14.60 -8.22 1.68
N ALA A 104 13.30 -8.41 1.52
CA ALA A 104 12.51 -7.61 0.59
C ALA A 104 12.37 -6.14 1.07
N LEU A 105 12.12 -5.90 2.36
CA LEU A 105 12.02 -4.55 2.93
C LEU A 105 13.34 -3.76 2.82
N SER A 106 14.47 -4.45 2.93
CA SER A 106 15.81 -3.88 2.77
C SER A 106 16.27 -3.77 1.30
N PHE A 107 15.46 -4.30 0.37
CA PHE A 107 15.74 -4.37 -1.07
C PHE A 107 16.92 -5.27 -1.47
N GLU A 108 17.34 -6.17 -0.60
CA GLU A 108 18.26 -7.26 -0.97
C GLU A 108 17.60 -8.24 -1.95
N GLU A 109 16.30 -8.48 -1.80
CA GLU A 109 15.49 -9.28 -2.72
C GLU A 109 14.41 -8.41 -3.38
N VAL A 110 14.62 -7.99 -4.63
CA VAL A 110 13.69 -7.11 -5.36
C VAL A 110 12.60 -7.93 -6.06
N ASN A 111 11.33 -7.66 -5.73
CA ASN A 111 10.13 -8.23 -6.31
C ASN A 111 10.15 -9.78 -6.43
N ALA A 112 10.92 -10.44 -5.56
CA ALA A 112 11.17 -11.87 -5.63
C ALA A 112 10.18 -12.70 -4.76
N LEU A 113 9.44 -12.02 -3.88
CA LEU A 113 8.63 -12.68 -2.88
C LEU A 113 7.25 -13.03 -3.47
N LYS A 114 7.07 -14.32 -3.77
CA LYS A 114 5.82 -14.92 -4.25
C LYS A 114 5.26 -15.90 -3.23
N TYR A 115 3.94 -16.06 -3.22
CA TYR A 115 3.23 -16.96 -2.30
C TYR A 115 1.89 -17.44 -2.89
N GLN A 116 1.28 -18.41 -2.21
CA GLN A 116 -0.03 -18.93 -2.60
C GLN A 116 -1.12 -17.93 -2.25
N GLN A 117 -2.08 -17.75 -3.15
CA GLN A 117 -3.22 -16.84 -2.96
C GLN A 117 -4.27 -17.51 -2.07
N ARG A 118 -4.09 -17.42 -0.76
CA ARG A 118 -5.01 -18.01 0.23
C ARG A 118 -5.17 -17.05 1.40
N VAL A 119 -6.40 -16.91 1.90
CA VAL A 119 -6.70 -16.05 3.07
C VAL A 119 -5.83 -16.39 4.29
N SER A 120 -5.51 -17.66 4.47
CA SER A 120 -4.66 -18.14 5.57
C SER A 120 -3.16 -18.05 5.29
N GLU A 121 -2.71 -17.60 4.11
CA GLU A 121 -1.29 -17.44 3.79
C GLU A 121 -0.69 -16.26 4.59
N PRO A 122 0.22 -16.51 5.55
CA PRO A 122 0.76 -15.45 6.41
C PRO A 122 1.48 -14.36 5.62
N ARG A 123 2.12 -14.73 4.51
CA ARG A 123 2.81 -13.76 3.64
C ARG A 123 1.85 -12.79 2.96
N MET A 124 0.66 -13.26 2.57
CA MET A 124 -0.38 -12.39 2.01
C MET A 124 -0.89 -11.39 3.06
N LYS A 125 -1.15 -11.87 4.28
CA LYS A 125 -1.57 -11.02 5.40
C LYS A 125 -0.55 -9.92 5.70
N VAL A 126 0.74 -10.26 5.71
CA VAL A 126 1.83 -9.30 5.89
C VAL A 126 1.86 -8.26 4.77
N SER A 127 1.77 -8.68 3.51
CA SER A 127 1.69 -7.75 2.38
C SER A 127 0.51 -6.79 2.51
N GLN A 128 -0.68 -7.30 2.85
CA GLN A 128 -1.88 -6.50 3.01
C GLN A 128 -1.73 -5.44 4.12
N GLU A 129 -1.17 -5.82 5.28
CA GLU A 129 -0.95 -4.89 6.40
C GLU A 129 0.10 -3.82 6.09
N LEU A 130 1.17 -4.17 5.34
CA LEU A 130 2.13 -3.19 4.84
C LEU A 130 1.46 -2.18 3.92
N ILE A 131 0.61 -2.64 3.00
CA ILE A 131 -0.08 -1.79 2.02
C ILE A 131 -1.08 -0.86 2.70
N LYS A 132 -1.89 -1.38 3.65
CA LYS A 132 -2.82 -0.56 4.46
C LYS A 132 -2.08 0.51 5.26
N SER A 133 -1.04 0.12 5.99
CA SER A 133 -0.27 1.05 6.81
C SER A 133 0.36 2.16 5.97
N PHE A 134 0.79 1.84 4.74
CA PHE A 134 1.27 2.85 3.80
C PHE A 134 0.15 3.78 3.30
N ALA A 135 -1.03 3.24 2.95
CA ALA A 135 -2.19 4.04 2.56
C ALA A 135 -2.58 5.04 3.66
N GLU A 136 -2.68 4.58 4.91
CA GLU A 136 -2.95 5.42 6.07
C GLU A 136 -1.89 6.52 6.26
N GLN A 137 -0.60 6.20 6.07
CA GLN A 137 0.47 7.19 6.18
C GLN A 137 0.36 8.27 5.10
N GLN A 138 0.00 7.90 3.87
CA GLN A 138 -0.21 8.85 2.77
C GLN A 138 -1.38 9.78 3.07
N GLU A 139 -2.48 9.26 3.62
CA GLU A 139 -3.65 10.05 4.01
C GLU A 139 -3.30 11.05 5.12
N LYS A 140 -2.66 10.58 6.20
CA LYS A 140 -2.19 11.44 7.30
C LYS A 140 -1.26 12.55 6.81
N SER A 141 -0.35 12.23 5.89
CA SER A 141 0.59 13.20 5.30
C SER A 141 -0.13 14.21 4.39
N ALA A 142 -1.12 13.77 3.62
CA ALA A 142 -1.94 14.67 2.81
C ALA A 142 -2.75 15.64 3.68
N TRP A 143 -3.35 15.14 4.75
CA TRP A 143 -4.10 15.95 5.71
C TRP A 143 -3.22 16.95 6.47
N GLY A 144 -2.03 16.55 6.93
CA GLY A 144 -1.10 17.47 7.60
C GLY A 144 -0.65 18.63 6.68
N ARG A 145 -0.47 18.36 5.38
CA ARG A 145 -0.16 19.39 4.38
C ARG A 145 -1.32 20.36 4.17
N SER A 146 -2.56 19.88 4.07
CA SER A 146 -3.72 20.77 3.87
C SER A 146 -3.94 21.72 5.05
N LEU A 147 -3.73 21.25 6.29
CA LEU A 147 -3.80 22.09 7.48
C LEU A 147 -2.71 23.17 7.52
N SER A 148 -1.50 22.83 7.06
CA SER A 148 -0.37 23.77 7.04
C SER A 148 -0.58 24.88 6.01
N LEU A 149 -1.18 24.57 4.86
CA LEU A 149 -1.49 25.53 3.81
C LEU A 149 -2.63 26.47 4.21
N GLY A 150 -3.68 25.98 4.88
CA GLY A 150 -4.82 26.80 5.32
C GLY A 150 -4.49 27.84 6.41
N ARG A 151 -3.34 27.73 7.08
CA ARG A 151 -2.91 28.69 8.13
C ARG A 151 -2.07 29.86 7.57
N GLY A 152 -1.58 29.78 6.34
CA GLY A 152 -0.68 30.78 5.75
C GLY A 152 -1.34 32.01 5.11
N GLU A 153 -2.64 31.97 4.82
CA GLU A 153 -3.31 33.03 4.03
C GLU A 153 -4.13 34.03 4.86
N SER A 154 -4.12 33.94 6.20
CA SER A 154 -4.94 34.80 7.09
C SER A 154 -4.15 35.88 7.86
N SER A 155 -2.95 36.26 7.41
CA SER A 155 -2.18 37.33 8.05
C SER A 155 -1.38 38.17 7.06
N THR A 156 -2.03 39.12 6.39
CA THR A 156 -1.55 40.52 6.21
C THR A 156 -2.60 41.29 5.41
N GLY A 157 -3.54 41.89 6.14
CA GLY A 157 -4.55 42.82 5.64
C GLY A 157 -5.09 43.59 6.83
N GLY A 158 -4.23 44.41 7.43
CA GLY A 158 -4.56 45.13 8.65
C GLY A 158 -3.69 46.38 8.80
N PHE A 159 -4.27 47.48 8.30
CA PHE A 159 -3.96 48.90 8.50
C PHE A 159 -2.74 49.49 7.79
#